data_AF-A0A1I3CG90-F1
#
_entry.id   AF-A0A1I3CG90-F1
#
_cell.length_a   1.000
_cell.length_b   1.000
_cell.length_c   1.000
_cell.angle_alpha   90.00
_cell.angle_beta   90.00
_cell.angle_gamma   90.00
#
_symmetry.space_group_name_H-M   'P 1'
#
loop_
_entity.id
_entity.type
_entity.pdbx_description
1 polymer ?
#
loop_
_entity_poly.entity_id
_entity_poly.type
_entity_poly.pdbx_seq_one_letter_code
_entity_poly.pdbx_strand_id
1 'polypeptide(L)'
;RHAFARHNGTAPVPVWSGNHERHRLSRIGNRQLNAALHRIAITQAHYHPQAREFLQRRRTQGDTKTESIRALKRRLSDVVYRALQADANINHDPAVTAAA
;
A
#
# COMPACT_ATOMS: atom_id res chain seq x y z
N ARG A 1 -1.89 7.81 -9.52
CA ARG A 1 -1.97 6.64 -8.59
C ARG A 1 -0.64 5.88 -8.45
N HIS A 2 0.06 5.52 -9.53
CA HIS A 2 1.31 4.74 -9.44
C HIS A 2 2.55 5.54 -8.97
N ALA A 3 2.55 6.87 -9.12
CA ALA A 3 3.66 7.72 -8.69
C ALA A 3 3.91 7.64 -7.17
N PHE A 4 2.85 7.72 -6.35
CA PHE A 4 2.97 7.60 -4.89
C PHE A 4 3.51 6.23 -4.46
N ALA A 5 3.04 5.16 -5.10
CA ALA A 5 3.54 3.80 -4.84
C ALA A 5 5.01 3.63 -5.23
N ARG A 6 5.49 4.31 -6.28
CA ARG A 6 6.91 4.33 -6.64
C ARG A 6 7.71 5.13 -5.61
N HIS A 7 7.20 6.29 -5.21
CA HIS A 7 7.84 7.16 -4.22
C HIS A 7 8.01 6.47 -2.86
N ASN A 8 6.99 5.76 -2.36
CA ASN A 8 7.06 5.05 -1.08
C ASN A 8 7.63 3.61 -1.18
N GLY A 9 8.03 3.15 -2.37
CA GLY A 9 8.62 1.84 -2.57
C GLY A 9 7.65 0.65 -2.40
N THR A 10 6.33 0.87 -2.52
CA THR A 10 5.31 -0.20 -2.55
C THR A 10 4.91 -0.64 -3.96
N ALA A 11 5.39 0.06 -4.99
CA ALA A 11 5.17 -0.33 -6.37
C ALA A 11 5.67 -1.76 -6.64
N PRO A 12 4.86 -2.60 -7.31
CA PRO A 12 5.29 -3.93 -7.70
C PRO A 12 6.48 -3.82 -8.67
N VAL A 13 7.55 -4.58 -8.41
CA VAL A 13 8.70 -4.68 -9.31
C VAL A 13 8.69 -6.08 -9.90
N PRO A 14 8.37 -6.23 -11.21
CA PRO A 14 8.29 -7.53 -11.83
C PRO A 14 9.64 -8.25 -11.79
N VAL A 15 9.60 -9.55 -11.50
CA VAL A 15 10.74 -10.47 -11.61
C VAL A 15 10.22 -11.78 -12.13
N TRP A 16 10.61 -12.13 -13.35
CA TRP A 16 10.37 -13.43 -13.94
C TRP A 16 11.48 -13.75 -14.95
N SER A 17 11.83 -15.02 -15.08
CA SER A 17 12.65 -15.56 -16.18
C SER A 17 11.91 -16.66 -16.97
N GLY A 18 10.61 -16.84 -16.73
CA GLY A 18 9.75 -17.89 -17.30
C GLY A 18 8.27 -17.69 -16.92
N ASN A 19 7.46 -18.76 -16.91
CA ASN A 19 5.99 -18.72 -16.77
C ASN A 19 5.40 -18.25 -15.41
N HIS A 20 6.23 -17.87 -14.43
CA HIS A 20 5.74 -17.43 -13.12
C HIS A 20 5.90 -15.92 -12.94
N GLU A 21 4.78 -15.21 -12.97
CA GLU A 21 4.74 -13.79 -12.63
C GLU A 21 4.95 -13.60 -11.13
N ARG A 22 6.11 -13.05 -10.73
CA ARG A 22 6.39 -12.69 -9.34
C ARG A 22 6.84 -11.24 -9.21
N HIS A 23 6.68 -10.71 -8.02
CA HIS A 23 6.99 -9.31 -7.71
C HIS A 23 7.97 -9.23 -6.54
N ARG A 24 9.15 -8.63 -6.79
CA ARG A 24 10.12 -8.33 -5.72
C ARG A 24 9.80 -7.02 -5.02
N LEU A 25 10.39 -6.87 -3.83
CA LEU A 25 10.39 -5.61 -3.10
C LEU A 25 11.23 -4.55 -3.82
N SER A 26 10.71 -3.33 -3.93
CA SER A 26 11.51 -2.18 -4.36
C SER A 26 12.55 -1.80 -3.28
N ARG A 27 13.83 -1.75 -3.68
CA ARG A 27 14.93 -1.28 -2.82
C ARG A 27 15.12 0.25 -2.87
N ILE A 28 14.26 0.96 -3.57
CA ILE A 28 14.31 2.41 -3.77
C ILE A 28 13.06 3.05 -3.15
N GLY A 29 13.11 4.36 -2.91
CA GLY A 29 12.00 5.17 -2.41
C GLY A 29 12.10 5.49 -0.93
N ASN A 30 11.12 6.22 -0.41
CA ASN A 30 11.06 6.68 0.97
C ASN A 30 10.86 5.51 1.93
N ARG A 31 11.91 5.21 2.73
CA ARG A 31 11.94 4.08 3.66
C ARG A 31 11.06 4.27 4.89
N GLN A 32 10.90 5.50 5.35
CA GLN A 32 10.04 5.80 6.49
C GLN A 32 8.57 5.55 6.13
N LEU A 33 8.12 6.04 4.97
CA LEU A 33 6.76 5.76 4.47
C LEU A 33 6.54 4.27 4.23
N ASN A 34 7.54 3.56 3.69
CA ASN A 34 7.44 2.12 3.50
C ASN A 34 7.28 1.37 4.83
N ALA A 35 8.04 1.76 5.86
CA ALA A 35 7.98 1.19 7.19
C ALA A 35 6.63 1.48 7.87
N ALA A 36 6.11 2.70 7.75
CA ALA A 36 4.79 3.07 8.25
C ALA A 36 3.69 2.21 7.60
N LEU A 37 3.68 2.11 6.27
CA LEU A 37 2.73 1.26 5.53
C LEU A 37 2.87 -0.22 5.89
N HIS A 38 4.09 -0.69 6.15
CA HIS A 38 4.33 -2.05 6.60
C HIS A 38 3.72 -2.29 7.98
N ARG A 39 3.94 -1.39 8.94
CA ARG A 39 3.34 -1.48 10.28
C ARG A 39 1.82 -1.52 10.20
N ILE A 40 1.20 -0.62 9.42
CA ILE A 40 -0.25 -0.62 9.18
C ILE A 40 -0.71 -1.97 8.61
N ALA A 41 0.00 -2.51 7.62
CA ALA A 41 -0.35 -3.80 7.03
C ALA A 41 -0.29 -4.96 8.04
N ILE A 42 0.71 -4.99 8.91
CA ILE A 42 0.81 -6.01 9.97
C ILE A 42 -0.32 -5.84 10.98
N THR A 43 -0.55 -4.62 11.48
CA THR A 43 -1.67 -4.34 12.40
C THR A 43 -3.01 -4.77 11.80
N GLN A 44 -3.28 -4.41 10.55
CA GLN A 44 -4.51 -4.83 9.89
C GLN A 44 -4.60 -6.34 9.67
N ALA A 45 -3.48 -7.01 9.39
CA ALA A 45 -3.46 -8.46 9.26
C ALA A 45 -3.89 -9.18 10.56
N HIS A 46 -3.67 -8.58 11.73
CA HIS A 46 -4.09 -9.13 13.01
C HIS A 46 -5.53 -8.75 13.35
N TYR A 47 -5.88 -7.46 13.23
CA TYR A 47 -7.11 -6.92 13.82
C TYR A 47 -8.23 -6.60 12.83
N HIS A 48 -7.95 -6.49 11.53
CA HIS A 48 -8.92 -6.04 10.54
C HIS A 48 -9.48 -7.21 9.72
N PRO A 49 -10.78 -7.57 9.85
CA PRO A 49 -11.35 -8.74 9.16
C PRO A 49 -11.17 -8.72 7.64
N GLN A 50 -11.40 -7.58 6.99
CA GLN A 50 -11.26 -7.49 5.53
C GLN A 50 -9.81 -7.66 5.06
N ALA A 51 -8.83 -7.30 5.91
CA ALA A 51 -7.43 -7.50 5.57
C ALA A 51 -7.04 -8.98 5.70
N ARG A 52 -7.56 -9.67 6.71
CA ARG A 52 -7.41 -11.13 6.86
C ARG A 52 -8.01 -11.88 5.68
N GLU A 53 -9.23 -11.51 5.28
CA GLU A 53 -9.91 -12.09 4.11
C GLU A 53 -9.09 -11.85 2.83
N PHE A 54 -8.62 -10.62 2.62
CA PHE A 54 -7.77 -10.30 1.47
C PHE A 54 -6.50 -11.15 1.44
N LEU A 55 -5.80 -11.29 2.57
CA LEU A 55 -4.60 -12.13 2.67
C LEU A 55 -4.91 -13.60 2.42
N GLN A 56 -6.03 -14.11 2.91
CA GLN A 56 -6.46 -15.49 2.65
C GLN A 56 -6.72 -15.70 1.16
N ARG A 57 -7.47 -14.80 0.50
CA ARG A 57 -7.72 -14.86 -0.95
C ARG A 57 -6.44 -14.84 -1.77
N ARG A 58 -5.43 -14.04 -1.37
CA ARG A 58 -4.12 -14.04 -2.04
C ARG A 58 -3.38 -15.36 -1.84
N ARG A 59 -3.41 -15.93 -0.63
CA ARG A 59 -2.78 -17.24 -0.37
C ARG A 59 -3.44 -18.37 -1.15
N THR A 60 -4.77 -18.37 -1.28
CA THR A 60 -5.48 -19.37 -2.11
C THR A 60 -5.17 -19.22 -3.60
N GLN A 61 -4.75 -18.03 -4.05
CA GLN A 61 -4.28 -17.77 -5.41
C GLN A 61 -2.81 -18.18 -5.63
N GLY A 62 -2.13 -18.72 -4.61
CA GLY A 62 -0.74 -19.18 -4.71
C GLY A 62 0.32 -18.20 -4.22
N ASP A 63 -0.06 -17.02 -3.70
CA ASP A 63 0.91 -16.11 -3.09
C ASP A 63 1.50 -16.69 -1.80
N THR A 64 2.80 -16.51 -1.61
CA THR A 64 3.42 -16.71 -0.29
C THR A 64 2.90 -15.71 0.75
N LYS A 65 3.15 -15.98 2.04
CA LYS A 65 2.83 -15.04 3.12
C LYS A 65 3.44 -13.65 2.87
N THR A 66 4.68 -13.59 2.38
CA THR A 66 5.37 -12.32 2.13
C THR A 66 4.80 -11.59 0.90
N GLU A 67 4.44 -12.32 -0.16
CA GLU A 67 3.81 -11.72 -1.35
C GLU A 67 2.41 -11.18 -1.04
N SER A 68 1.59 -11.94 -0.32
CA SER A 68 0.26 -11.48 0.12
C SER A 68 0.34 -10.22 0.99
N ILE A 69 1.30 -10.13 1.92
CA ILE A 69 1.53 -8.91 2.71
C ILE A 69 2.00 -7.75 1.83
N ARG A 70 2.86 -7.98 0.83
CA ARG A 70 3.26 -6.92 -0.12
C ARG A 70 2.06 -6.42 -0.93
N ALA A 71 1.18 -7.31 -1.37
CA ALA A 71 -0.06 -6.94 -2.07
C ALA A 71 -0.98 -6.10 -1.17
N LEU A 72 -1.14 -6.48 0.11
CA LEU A 72 -1.91 -5.70 1.08
C LEU A 72 -1.29 -4.31 1.30
N LYS A 73 0.03 -4.24 1.47
CA LYS A 73 0.77 -2.97 1.63
C LYS A 73 0.60 -2.07 0.40
N ARG A 74 0.63 -2.63 -0.82
CA ARG A 74 0.38 -1.91 -2.06
C ARG A 74 -1.04 -1.34 -2.10
N ARG A 75 -2.05 -2.12 -1.68
CA ARG A 75 -3.44 -1.65 -1.57
C ARG A 75 -3.57 -0.51 -0.56
N LEU A 76 -2.93 -0.64 0.60
CA LEU A 76 -2.91 0.40 1.64
C LEU A 76 -2.26 1.70 1.17
N SER A 77 -1.21 1.60 0.36
CA SER A 77 -0.63 2.79 -0.27
C SER A 77 -1.65 3.59 -1.10
N ASP A 78 -2.62 2.94 -1.75
CA ASP A 78 -3.66 3.67 -2.49
C ASP A 78 -4.70 4.29 -1.56
N VAL A 79 -5.04 3.60 -0.48
CA VAL A 79 -5.98 4.11 0.53
C VAL A 79 -5.40 5.36 1.19
N VAL A 80 -4.15 5.31 1.63
CA VAL A 80 -3.45 6.46 2.23
C VAL A 80 -3.37 7.63 1.25
N TYR A 81 -3.04 7.38 -0.02
CA TYR A 81 -2.99 8.46 -1.01
C TYR A 81 -4.35 9.11 -1.28
N ARG A 82 -5.44 8.34 -1.21
CA ARG A 82 -6.80 8.88 -1.31
C ARG A 82 -7.16 9.73 -0.09
N ALA A 83 -6.80 9.29 1.11
CA ALA A 83 -6.99 10.06 2.34
C ALA A 83 -6.21 11.39 2.28
N LEU A 84 -4.93 11.36 1.91
CA LEU A 84 -4.11 12.57 1.79
C LEU A 84 -4.67 13.58 0.77
N GLN A 85 -5.26 13.11 -0.33
CA GLN A 85 -5.93 14.00 -1.29
C GLN A 85 -7.23 14.57 -0.73
N ALA A 86 -8.01 13.77 -0.02
CA ALA A 86 -9.21 14.26 0.66
C ALA A 86 -8.86 15.35 1.69
N ASP A 87 -7.85 15.11 2.51
CA ASP A 87 -7.35 16.08 3.49
C ASP A 87 -6.83 17.35 2.82
N ALA A 88 -6.06 17.23 1.73
CA ALA A 88 -5.57 18.38 0.97
C ALA A 88 -6.71 19.21 0.37
N ASN A 89 -7.77 18.57 -0.13
CA ASN A 89 -8.94 19.25 -0.67
C ASN A 89 -9.71 20.00 0.42
N ILE A 90 -9.85 19.41 1.61
CA ILE A 90 -10.47 20.07 2.78
C ILE A 90 -9.66 21.31 3.17
N ASN A 91 -8.33 21.20 3.21
CA ASN A 91 -7.46 22.32 3.60
C ASN A 91 -7.39 23.45 2.57
N HIS A 92 -7.66 23.13 1.30
CA HIS A 92 -7.71 24.11 0.21
C HIS A 92 -9.12 24.69 -0.02
N ASP A 93 -10.10 24.29 0.79
CA ASP A 93 -11.43 24.88 0.75
C ASP A 93 -11.34 26.32 1.30
N PRO A 94 -11.64 27.36 0.49
CA PRO A 94 -11.46 28.75 0.89
C PRO A 94 -12.26 29.12 2.14
N ALA A 95 -13.34 28.39 2.45
CA ALA A 95 -14.11 28.56 3.67
C ALA A 95 -13.33 28.16 4.95
N VAL A 96 -12.43 27.17 4.86
CA VAL A 96 -11.58 26.72 5.98
C VAL A 96 -10.30 27.56 6.06
N THR A 97 -9.71 27.93 4.92
CA THR A 97 -8.48 28.75 4.88
C THR A 97 -8.71 30.18 5.39
N ALA A 98 -9.92 30.74 5.24
CA ALA A 98 -10.26 32.06 5.77
C ALA A 98 -10.57 32.06 7.28
N ALA A 99 -10.74 30.89 7.91
CA ALA A 99 -11.08 30.73 9.31
C ALA A 99 -9.88 30.38 10.21
N ALA A 100 -8.68 30.24 9.63
CA ALA A 100 -7.41 29.98 10.32
C ALA A 100 -6.54 31.24 10.34
#